data_AF-A0A517SJ85-F1
#
_entry.id   AF-A0A517SJ85-F1
#
_cell.length_a   1.000
_cell.length_b   1.000
_cell.length_c   1.000
_cell.angle_alpha   90.00
_cell.angle_beta   90.00
_cell.angle_gamma   90.00
#
_symmetry.space_group_name_H-M   'P 1'
#
loop_
_entity.id
_entity.type
_entity.pdbx_description
1 polymer ?
#
loop_
_entity_poly.entity_id
_entity_poly.type
_entity_poly.pdbx_seq_one_letter_code
_entity_poly.pdbx_strand_id
1 'polypeptide(L)'
;MLGPGGTATLSVQLDAAAAGSFSGLLSFATNDPDENPFQFTIAGSVTSPSAVQIIDNGDAGYTTTGAWTSWSQDGHGSDLQWSHSSEGPATATWTFTSLIPGTYRVSATWLAASNRATNAAYSMRTATGGLLGSALVNQQLVPNDLTDQGSEWDHLGIVSLIGSTLVVELTNVGADQYIIADAIRIERIGD
;
A
#
# COMPACT_ATOMS: atom_id res chain seq x y z
N MET A 1 -18.72 39.82 -24.12
CA MET A 1 -18.51 39.35 -25.51
C MET A 1 -17.05 39.62 -25.84
N LEU A 2 -16.26 38.59 -26.09
CA LEU A 2 -14.86 38.77 -26.48
C LEU A 2 -14.81 39.31 -27.91
N GLY A 3 -14.03 40.36 -28.14
CA GLY A 3 -13.76 40.84 -29.50
C GLY A 3 -12.72 39.96 -30.20
N PRO A 4 -12.52 40.14 -31.52
CA PRO A 4 -11.47 39.46 -32.26
C PRO A 4 -10.10 39.60 -31.58
N GLY A 5 -9.39 38.48 -31.37
CA GLY A 5 -8.09 38.44 -30.68
C GLY A 5 -8.14 38.59 -29.15
N GLY A 6 -9.33 38.75 -28.56
CA GLY A 6 -9.50 38.77 -27.11
C GLY A 6 -9.42 37.37 -26.49
N THR A 7 -8.96 37.29 -25.24
CA THR A 7 -8.89 36.04 -24.48
C THR A 7 -9.71 36.15 -23.19
N ALA A 8 -10.22 35.02 -22.72
CA ALA A 8 -10.81 34.87 -21.39
C ALA A 8 -10.36 33.56 -20.75
N THR A 9 -10.49 33.49 -19.43
CA THR A 9 -10.26 32.26 -18.66
C THR A 9 -11.60 31.58 -18.41
N LEU A 10 -11.66 30.29 -18.70
CA LEU A 10 -12.75 29.40 -18.27
C LEU A 10 -12.20 28.49 -17.17
N SER A 11 -12.89 28.43 -16.03
CA SER A 11 -12.61 27.46 -14.97
C SER A 11 -13.64 26.34 -15.03
N VAL A 12 -13.16 25.10 -15.06
CA VAL A 12 -13.99 23.89 -15.05
C VAL A 12 -13.59 23.07 -13.84
N GLN A 13 -14.57 22.62 -13.06
CA GLN A 13 -14.36 21.80 -11.86
C GLN A 13 -15.11 20.48 -12.02
N LEU A 14 -14.43 19.38 -11.66
CA LEU A 14 -15.01 18.04 -11.60
C LEU A 14 -15.30 17.70 -10.14
N ASP A 15 -16.55 17.89 -9.72
CA ASP A 15 -17.04 17.51 -8.39
C ASP A 15 -17.66 16.11 -8.45
N ALA A 16 -16.85 15.08 -8.18
CA ALA A 16 -17.35 13.71 -8.13
C ALA A 16 -17.55 13.24 -6.68
N ALA A 17 -18.70 12.63 -6.39
CA ALA A 17 -18.97 12.00 -5.10
C ALA A 17 -18.29 10.63 -4.93
N ALA A 18 -17.80 10.04 -6.02
CA ALA A 18 -17.12 8.75 -6.05
C ALA A 18 -15.96 8.80 -7.04
N ALA A 19 -14.97 7.94 -6.82
CA ALA A 19 -13.90 7.73 -7.79
C ALA A 19 -14.45 7.20 -9.11
N GLY A 20 -13.76 7.52 -10.20
CA GLY A 20 -14.13 7.07 -11.53
C GLY A 20 -13.56 7.93 -12.64
N SER A 21 -13.78 7.47 -13.87
CA SER A 21 -13.51 8.24 -15.09
C SER A 21 -14.81 8.90 -15.54
N PHE A 22 -14.76 10.21 -15.73
CA PHE A 22 -15.89 11.02 -16.15
C PHE A 22 -15.56 11.68 -17.49
N SER A 23 -16.52 11.69 -18.39
CA SER A 23 -16.44 12.44 -19.64
C SER A 23 -17.76 13.15 -19.92
N GLY A 24 -17.67 14.28 -20.58
CA GLY A 24 -18.83 15.11 -20.88
C GLY A 24 -18.54 16.08 -22.00
N LEU A 25 -19.61 16.54 -22.64
CA LEU A 25 -19.53 17.57 -23.65
C LEU A 25 -19.62 18.93 -22.99
N LEU A 26 -18.58 19.76 -23.13
CA LEU A 26 -18.67 21.17 -22.80
C LEU A 26 -19.10 21.91 -24.07
N SER A 27 -20.17 22.70 -23.97
CA SER A 27 -20.76 23.40 -25.11
C SER A 27 -21.17 24.81 -24.71
N PHE A 28 -20.92 25.78 -25.58
CA PHE A 28 -21.40 27.14 -25.43
C PHE A 28 -21.75 27.76 -26.78
N ALA A 29 -22.71 28.68 -26.75
CA ALA A 29 -23.09 29.41 -27.94
C ALA A 29 -21.99 30.40 -28.35
N THR A 30 -21.75 30.50 -29.64
CA THR A 30 -20.83 31.49 -30.24
C THR A 30 -21.60 32.40 -31.19
N ASN A 31 -20.98 33.51 -31.57
CA ASN A 31 -21.45 34.36 -32.65
C ASN A 31 -20.80 34.01 -34.00
N ASP A 32 -20.18 32.83 -34.10
CA ASP A 32 -19.62 32.30 -35.34
C ASP A 32 -20.70 31.49 -36.08
N PRO A 33 -21.16 31.91 -37.28
CA PRO A 33 -22.33 31.32 -37.92
C PRO A 33 -22.20 29.83 -38.29
N ASP A 34 -20.98 29.34 -38.49
CA ASP A 34 -20.69 27.95 -38.87
C ASP A 34 -20.17 27.10 -37.70
N GLU A 35 -19.90 27.69 -36.53
CA GLU A 35 -19.41 27.01 -35.33
C GLU A 35 -20.21 27.39 -34.07
N ASN A 36 -21.54 27.25 -34.15
CA ASN A 36 -22.46 27.50 -33.04
C ASN A 36 -23.47 26.34 -32.86
N PRO A 37 -23.40 25.59 -31.73
CA PRO A 37 -22.50 25.81 -30.61
C PRO A 37 -21.08 25.32 -30.87
N PHE A 38 -20.10 25.98 -30.25
CA PHE A 38 -18.76 25.41 -30.10
C PHE A 38 -18.84 24.35 -29.01
N GLN A 39 -18.33 23.16 -29.30
CA GLN A 39 -18.42 22.02 -28.40
C GLN A 39 -17.17 21.14 -28.48
N PHE A 40 -16.73 20.66 -27.33
CA PHE A 40 -15.62 19.70 -27.23
C PHE A 40 -15.80 18.81 -26.02
N THR A 41 -15.24 17.59 -26.12
CA THR A 41 -15.28 16.64 -25.01
C THR A 41 -14.22 17.00 -23.99
N ILE A 42 -14.62 17.04 -22.72
CA ILE A 42 -13.72 17.04 -21.57
C ILE A 42 -13.77 15.67 -20.90
N ALA A 43 -12.63 15.23 -20.39
CA ALA A 43 -12.54 14.01 -19.60
C ALA A 43 -11.63 14.25 -18.39
N GLY A 44 -11.92 13.58 -17.29
CA GLY A 44 -11.12 13.63 -16.07
C GLY A 44 -11.35 12.38 -15.23
N SER A 45 -10.37 12.04 -14.41
CA SER A 45 -10.50 10.96 -13.42
C SER A 45 -10.49 11.54 -12.02
N VAL A 46 -11.31 10.95 -11.15
CA VAL A 46 -11.28 11.19 -9.70
C VAL A 46 -10.81 9.90 -9.05
N THR A 47 -9.76 9.97 -8.25
CA THR A 47 -9.25 8.84 -7.48
C THR A 47 -9.74 8.93 -6.05
N SER A 48 -10.11 7.80 -5.46
CA SER A 48 -10.33 7.75 -4.01
C SER A 48 -9.04 8.12 -3.29
N PRO A 49 -9.08 8.84 -2.17
CA PRO A 49 -7.90 9.06 -1.35
C PRO A 49 -7.27 7.71 -1.00
N SER A 50 -5.93 7.66 -1.08
CA SER A 50 -5.15 6.48 -0.74
C SER A 50 -5.43 6.09 0.72
N ALA A 51 -5.98 4.89 0.93
CA ALA A 51 -6.26 4.38 2.27
C ALA A 51 -5.02 3.63 2.75
N VAL A 52 -4.35 4.18 3.76
CA VAL A 52 -3.22 3.55 4.45
C VAL A 52 -3.73 2.83 5.70
N GLN A 53 -3.30 1.59 5.88
CA GLN A 53 -3.44 0.86 7.14
C GLN A 53 -2.07 0.32 7.54
N ILE A 54 -1.79 0.37 8.84
CA ILE A 54 -0.58 -0.19 9.45
C ILE A 54 -1.02 -1.13 10.57
N ILE A 55 -0.39 -2.29 10.65
CA ILE A 55 -0.52 -3.20 11.79
C ILE A 55 0.90 -3.42 12.32
N ASP A 56 1.10 -3.04 13.57
CA ASP A 56 2.31 -3.30 14.34
C ASP A 56 2.29 -4.68 15.04
N ASN A 57 3.42 -5.16 15.55
CA ASN A 57 3.48 -6.43 16.29
C ASN A 57 2.79 -6.41 17.66
N GLY A 58 2.32 -5.24 18.13
CA GLY A 58 1.44 -5.08 19.29
C GLY A 58 -0.05 -4.92 18.96
N ASP A 59 -0.40 -4.77 17.68
CA ASP A 59 -1.73 -4.34 17.25
C ASP A 59 -2.72 -5.49 17.03
N ALA A 60 -4.00 -5.14 17.06
CA ALA A 60 -5.06 -6.04 16.62
C ALA A 60 -4.87 -6.43 15.15
N GLY A 61 -4.89 -7.73 14.87
CA GLY A 61 -4.64 -8.27 13.54
C GLY A 61 -3.23 -8.86 13.37
N TYR A 62 -2.32 -8.61 14.31
CA TYR A 62 -1.06 -9.34 14.43
C TYR A 62 -1.21 -10.62 15.25
N THR A 63 -0.61 -11.72 14.79
CA THR A 63 -0.54 -13.00 15.51
C THR A 63 0.75 -13.73 15.16
N THR A 64 1.17 -14.67 16.01
CA THR A 64 2.32 -15.54 15.74
C THR A 64 2.03 -17.01 16.01
N THR A 65 2.79 -17.88 15.34
CA THR A 65 2.92 -19.30 15.64
C THR A 65 4.40 -19.67 15.77
N GLY A 66 4.71 -20.70 16.54
CA GLY A 66 6.08 -21.12 16.82
C GLY A 66 6.77 -20.22 17.87
N ALA A 67 8.10 -20.29 17.90
CA ALA A 67 8.92 -19.56 18.86
C ALA A 67 9.25 -18.14 18.37
N TRP A 68 8.87 -17.15 19.16
CA TRP A 68 9.16 -15.74 18.96
C TRP A 68 9.60 -15.12 20.29
N THR A 69 10.59 -14.23 20.22
CA THR A 69 11.06 -13.46 21.38
C THR A 69 10.81 -11.99 21.15
N SER A 70 10.24 -11.32 22.15
CA SER A 70 9.96 -9.88 22.11
C SER A 70 11.17 -9.04 22.50
N TRP A 71 11.28 -7.85 21.91
CA TRP A 71 12.25 -6.82 22.24
C TRP A 71 11.55 -5.46 22.28
N SER A 72 11.57 -4.77 23.43
CA SER A 72 10.74 -3.58 23.69
C SER A 72 11.57 -2.30 23.87
N GLN A 73 12.50 -2.02 22.95
CA GLN A 73 13.35 -0.83 23.01
C GLN A 73 13.43 -0.06 21.68
N ASP A 74 13.09 -0.71 20.57
CA ASP A 74 13.30 -0.26 19.20
C ASP A 74 12.24 -0.89 18.30
N GLY A 75 12.13 -0.42 17.05
CA GLY A 75 11.12 -0.85 16.09
C GLY A 75 10.02 0.18 15.91
N HIS A 76 9.09 -0.07 14.99
CA HIS A 76 7.82 0.65 14.99
C HIS A 76 7.11 0.40 16.33
N GLY A 77 6.34 1.36 16.84
CA GLY A 77 5.67 1.18 18.14
C GLY A 77 6.61 1.06 19.37
N SER A 78 7.93 1.12 19.19
CA SER A 78 8.97 0.86 20.22
C SER A 78 9.05 -0.60 20.70
N ASP A 79 8.58 -1.54 19.88
CA ASP A 79 8.84 -2.95 20.09
C ASP A 79 9.00 -3.72 18.76
N LEU A 80 9.48 -4.96 18.86
CA LEU A 80 9.56 -5.91 17.75
C LEU A 80 9.58 -7.34 18.30
N GLN A 81 9.34 -8.31 17.41
CA GLN A 81 9.58 -9.72 17.68
C GLN A 81 10.61 -10.30 16.72
N TRP A 82 11.38 -11.29 17.19
CA TRP A 82 12.33 -12.01 16.36
C TRP A 82 12.23 -13.52 16.53
N SER A 83 12.67 -14.24 15.51
CA SER A 83 12.79 -15.69 15.50
C SER A 83 14.02 -16.11 14.69
N HIS A 84 14.65 -17.22 15.06
CA HIS A 84 15.75 -17.82 14.31
C HIS A 84 15.33 -19.17 13.71
N SER A 85 15.85 -19.51 12.52
CA SER A 85 15.50 -20.74 11.80
C SER A 85 15.83 -22.04 12.57
N SER A 86 16.69 -21.96 13.59
CA SER A 86 17.00 -23.08 14.49
C SER A 86 15.99 -23.31 15.62
N GLU A 87 15.02 -22.43 15.81
CA GLU A 87 14.04 -22.49 16.92
C GLU A 87 12.77 -23.29 16.56
N GLY A 88 12.79 -23.94 15.39
CA GLY A 88 11.65 -24.61 14.79
C GLY A 88 10.81 -23.67 13.93
N PRO A 89 9.89 -24.20 13.10
CA PRO A 89 9.07 -23.38 12.22
C PRO A 89 8.24 -22.35 12.99
N ALA A 90 8.36 -21.09 12.59
CA ALA A 90 7.64 -19.97 13.17
C ALA A 90 7.14 -19.04 12.07
N THR A 91 5.97 -18.44 12.30
CA THR A 91 5.32 -17.50 11.38
C THR A 91 4.72 -16.33 12.16
N ALA A 92 4.96 -15.11 11.70
CA ALA A 92 4.26 -13.90 12.11
C ALA A 92 3.26 -13.52 11.02
N THR A 93 2.06 -13.09 11.42
CA THR A 93 0.93 -12.87 10.51
C THR A 93 0.24 -11.55 10.84
N TRP A 94 0.13 -10.67 9.84
CA TRP A 94 -0.64 -9.43 9.88
C TRP A 94 -1.88 -9.58 9.00
N THR A 95 -3.07 -9.46 9.60
CA THR A 95 -4.37 -9.65 8.93
C THR A 95 -5.13 -8.32 8.82
N PHE A 96 -5.14 -7.75 7.63
CA PHE A 96 -5.91 -6.56 7.30
C PHE A 96 -7.33 -6.95 6.90
N THR A 97 -8.34 -6.28 7.45
CA THR A 97 -9.76 -6.57 7.20
C THR A 97 -10.51 -5.32 6.79
N SER A 98 -11.78 -5.47 6.37
CA SER A 98 -12.63 -4.36 5.89
C SER A 98 -12.00 -3.58 4.73
N LEU A 99 -11.18 -4.25 3.91
CA LEU A 99 -10.55 -3.65 2.74
C LEU A 99 -11.55 -3.51 1.60
N ILE A 100 -11.39 -2.44 0.82
CA ILE A 100 -12.11 -2.28 -0.45
C ILE A 100 -11.34 -3.04 -1.52
N PRO A 101 -11.98 -3.88 -2.36
CA PRO A 101 -11.31 -4.53 -3.48
C PRO A 101 -10.54 -3.53 -4.35
N GLY A 102 -9.36 -3.91 -4.84
CA GLY A 102 -8.49 -3.05 -5.62
C GLY A 102 -7.02 -3.46 -5.49
N THR A 103 -6.14 -2.60 -5.95
CA THR A 103 -4.70 -2.83 -5.95
C THR A 103 -4.04 -2.18 -4.73
N TYR A 104 -3.22 -2.95 -4.02
CA TYR A 104 -2.53 -2.54 -2.80
C TYR A 104 -1.03 -2.63 -2.97
N ARG A 105 -0.33 -1.57 -2.59
CA ARG A 105 1.10 -1.61 -2.28
C ARG A 105 1.27 -2.14 -0.87
N VAL A 106 2.17 -3.10 -0.68
CA VAL A 106 2.51 -3.69 0.61
C VAL A 106 3.96 -3.36 0.93
N SER A 107 4.19 -2.85 2.14
CA SER A 107 5.51 -2.48 2.64
C SER A 107 5.73 -3.03 4.04
N ALA A 108 6.99 -3.25 4.41
CA ALA A 108 7.38 -3.69 5.74
C ALA A 108 8.44 -2.75 6.32
N THR A 109 8.50 -2.69 7.64
CA THR A 109 9.59 -2.05 8.38
C THR A 109 10.21 -3.06 9.33
N TRP A 110 11.46 -2.82 9.72
CA TRP A 110 12.21 -3.61 10.69
C TRP A 110 13.42 -2.82 11.15
N LEU A 111 13.94 -3.15 12.33
CA LEU A 111 15.26 -2.70 12.74
C LEU A 111 16.35 -3.47 11.97
N ALA A 112 17.30 -2.76 11.36
CA ALA A 112 18.39 -3.35 10.55
C ALA A 112 19.73 -3.52 11.31
N ALA A 113 20.42 -4.64 11.09
CA ALA A 113 21.75 -4.97 11.67
C ALA A 113 22.32 -6.25 11.06
N SER A 114 23.60 -6.50 11.33
CA SER A 114 24.39 -7.55 10.68
C SER A 114 24.00 -8.99 11.01
N ASN A 115 23.22 -9.24 12.06
CA ASN A 115 22.79 -10.59 12.45
C ASN A 115 21.38 -10.96 11.96
N ARG A 116 20.77 -10.17 11.07
CA ARG A 116 19.45 -10.46 10.50
C ARG A 116 19.57 -11.24 9.19
N ALA A 117 18.47 -11.86 8.79
CA ALA A 117 18.38 -12.65 7.57
C ALA A 117 18.56 -11.77 6.34
N THR A 118 19.33 -12.26 5.36
CA THR A 118 19.42 -11.61 4.04
C THR A 118 18.30 -12.02 3.10
N ASN A 119 17.53 -13.04 3.50
CA ASN A 119 16.48 -13.67 2.72
C ASN A 119 15.18 -13.88 3.54
N ALA A 120 14.81 -12.91 4.40
CA ALA A 120 13.57 -12.95 5.17
C ALA A 120 12.37 -13.09 4.21
N ALA A 121 11.58 -14.16 4.37
CA ALA A 121 10.56 -14.55 3.39
C ALA A 121 9.17 -14.06 3.79
N TYR A 122 8.61 -13.16 2.95
CA TYR A 122 7.27 -12.63 3.09
C TYR A 122 6.31 -13.23 2.05
N SER A 123 5.08 -13.52 2.46
CA SER A 123 3.97 -13.93 1.58
C SER A 123 2.76 -13.02 1.77
N MET A 124 2.11 -12.63 0.68
CA MET A 124 0.87 -11.86 0.68
C MET A 124 -0.25 -12.77 0.14
N ARG A 125 -1.33 -12.92 0.90
CA ARG A 125 -2.38 -13.92 0.65
C ARG A 125 -3.79 -13.37 0.82
N THR A 126 -4.75 -14.07 0.21
CA THR A 126 -6.18 -13.91 0.52
C THR A 126 -6.54 -14.53 1.88
N ALA A 127 -7.73 -14.22 2.40
CA ALA A 127 -8.28 -14.86 3.60
C ALA A 127 -8.33 -16.41 3.54
N THR A 128 -8.42 -16.99 2.35
CA THR A 128 -8.47 -18.44 2.13
C THR A 128 -7.09 -19.06 1.89
N GLY A 129 -6.01 -18.27 2.01
CA GLY A 129 -4.63 -18.72 1.83
C GLY A 129 -4.09 -18.67 0.40
N GLY A 130 -4.88 -18.17 -0.57
CA GLY A 130 -4.44 -18.01 -1.95
C GLY A 130 -3.31 -16.99 -2.07
N LEU A 131 -2.18 -17.37 -2.69
CA LEU A 131 -1.01 -16.50 -2.83
C LEU A 131 -1.28 -15.38 -3.85
N LEU A 132 -1.02 -14.14 -3.44
CA LEU A 132 -1.11 -12.93 -4.27
C LEU A 132 0.29 -12.42 -4.67
N GLY A 133 1.28 -12.63 -3.80
CA GLY A 133 2.67 -12.27 -4.06
C GLY A 133 3.59 -12.73 -2.95
N SER A 134 4.90 -12.60 -3.18
CA SER A 134 5.94 -12.95 -2.19
C SER A 134 7.19 -12.09 -2.39
N ALA A 135 7.96 -11.91 -1.33
CA ALA A 135 9.24 -11.21 -1.37
C ALA A 135 10.29 -11.91 -0.49
N LEU A 136 11.56 -11.82 -0.90
CA LEU A 136 12.72 -12.11 -0.05
C LEU A 136 13.41 -10.79 0.25
N VAL A 137 13.58 -10.49 1.53
CA VAL A 137 14.06 -9.19 1.99
C VAL A 137 15.36 -9.35 2.77
N ASN A 138 16.30 -8.43 2.54
CA ASN A 138 17.51 -8.36 3.33
C ASN A 138 17.32 -7.44 4.54
N GLN A 139 17.05 -8.05 5.71
CA GLN A 139 16.83 -7.31 6.95
C GLN A 139 18.11 -6.79 7.61
N GLN A 140 19.27 -6.97 6.98
CA GLN A 140 20.50 -6.29 7.40
C GLN A 140 20.55 -4.84 6.91
N LEU A 141 19.76 -4.50 5.90
CA LEU A 141 19.66 -3.16 5.35
C LEU A 141 18.50 -2.42 5.99
N VAL A 142 18.71 -1.13 6.25
CA VAL A 142 17.65 -0.23 6.72
C VAL A 142 16.62 -0.11 5.59
N PRO A 143 15.31 -0.29 5.87
CA PRO A 143 14.26 0.02 4.90
C PRO A 143 14.44 1.42 4.32
N ASN A 144 14.25 1.64 3.02
CA ASN A 144 14.66 2.92 2.41
C ASN A 144 13.81 3.39 1.22
N ASP A 145 12.63 2.83 1.00
CA ASP A 145 11.79 3.21 -0.12
C ASP A 145 10.83 4.37 0.20
N LEU A 146 10.38 4.48 1.45
CA LEU A 146 9.53 5.58 1.93
C LEU A 146 9.67 5.81 3.43
N THR A 147 9.24 6.99 3.88
CA THR A 147 9.11 7.33 5.30
C THR A 147 7.65 7.64 5.61
N ASP A 148 7.08 7.00 6.62
CA ASP A 148 5.70 7.22 7.08
C ASP A 148 5.57 6.92 8.58
N GLN A 149 4.78 7.71 9.30
CA GLN A 149 4.54 7.59 10.76
C GLN A 149 5.82 7.42 11.60
N GLY A 150 6.93 8.05 11.20
CA GLY A 150 8.20 8.01 11.94
C GLY A 150 9.07 6.78 11.67
N SER A 151 8.67 5.89 10.75
CA SER A 151 9.44 4.71 10.34
C SER A 151 9.84 4.81 8.86
N GLU A 152 10.96 4.18 8.52
CA GLU A 152 11.34 3.90 7.13
C GLU A 152 10.76 2.54 6.71
N TRP A 153 10.32 2.42 5.46
CA TRP A 153 9.62 1.23 4.95
C TRP A 153 10.22 0.79 3.61
N ASP A 154 10.18 -0.51 3.37
CA ASP A 154 10.64 -1.17 2.14
C ASP A 154 9.45 -1.82 1.44
N HIS A 155 9.39 -1.77 0.10
CA HIS A 155 8.29 -2.34 -0.66
C HIS A 155 8.46 -3.85 -0.84
N LEU A 156 7.47 -4.60 -0.38
CA LEU A 156 7.38 -6.04 -0.62
C LEU A 156 6.77 -6.34 -1.99
N GLY A 157 5.89 -5.47 -2.47
CA GLY A 157 5.27 -5.62 -3.79
C GLY A 157 3.90 -4.95 -3.91
N ILE A 158 3.25 -5.23 -5.03
CA ILE A 158 1.90 -4.77 -5.35
C ILE A 158 1.01 -6.00 -5.57
N VAL A 159 -0.16 -6.02 -4.94
CA VAL A 159 -1.13 -7.13 -5.03
C VAL A 159 -2.51 -6.62 -5.42
N SER A 160 -3.23 -7.39 -6.24
CA SER A 160 -4.64 -7.13 -6.56
C SER A 160 -5.53 -7.98 -5.66
N LEU A 161 -6.45 -7.31 -4.95
CA LEU A 161 -7.33 -7.92 -3.98
C LEU A 161 -8.78 -7.82 -4.45
N ILE A 162 -9.46 -8.96 -4.59
CA ILE A 162 -10.89 -9.01 -4.96
C ILE A 162 -11.77 -9.08 -3.69
N GLY A 163 -11.23 -9.58 -2.59
CA GLY A 163 -11.91 -9.66 -1.29
C GLY A 163 -11.67 -8.43 -0.41
N SER A 164 -12.06 -8.54 0.85
CA SER A 164 -11.90 -7.50 1.88
C SER A 164 -10.82 -7.81 2.91
N THR A 165 -10.00 -8.84 2.66
CA THR A 165 -8.96 -9.29 3.59
C THR A 165 -7.67 -9.63 2.87
N LEU A 166 -6.59 -9.00 3.32
CA LEU A 166 -5.22 -9.27 2.91
C LEU A 166 -4.45 -9.79 4.13
N VAL A 167 -3.78 -10.93 3.97
CA VAL A 167 -2.94 -11.54 4.99
C VAL A 167 -1.49 -11.43 4.55
N VAL A 168 -0.63 -10.87 5.39
CA VAL A 168 0.82 -10.85 5.16
C VAL A 168 1.49 -11.76 6.19
N GLU A 169 2.36 -12.64 5.73
CA GLU A 169 3.05 -13.62 6.57
C GLU A 169 4.57 -13.49 6.41
N LEU A 170 5.30 -13.56 7.52
CA LEU A 170 6.75 -13.69 7.57
C LEU A 170 7.11 -15.01 8.24
N THR A 171 7.97 -15.83 7.63
CA THR A 171 8.38 -17.13 8.20
C THR A 171 9.88 -17.26 8.37
N ASN A 172 10.31 -17.94 9.45
CA ASN A 172 11.72 -18.25 9.69
C ASN A 172 12.20 -19.49 8.90
N VAL A 173 11.29 -20.20 8.23
CA VAL A 173 11.63 -21.42 7.48
C VAL A 173 12.49 -21.05 6.27
N GLY A 174 13.74 -21.54 6.26
CA GLY A 174 14.70 -21.25 5.19
C GLY A 174 15.43 -19.91 5.33
N ALA A 175 15.19 -19.15 6.41
CA ALA A 175 15.96 -17.94 6.72
C ALA A 175 17.41 -18.29 7.09
N ASP A 176 18.37 -17.54 6.55
CA ASP A 176 19.80 -17.73 6.78
C ASP A 176 20.28 -17.21 8.15
N GLN A 177 19.50 -16.32 8.78
CA GLN A 177 19.72 -15.74 10.11
C GLN A 177 18.38 -15.35 10.78
N TYR A 178 18.44 -14.50 11.82
CA TYR A 178 17.27 -14.00 12.55
C TYR A 178 16.34 -13.20 11.62
N ILE A 179 15.05 -13.49 11.67
CA ILE A 179 14.02 -12.65 11.07
C ILE A 179 13.39 -11.74 12.12
N ILE A 180 13.02 -10.54 11.71
CA ILE A 180 12.41 -9.51 12.53
C ILE A 180 10.98 -9.27 12.03
N ALA A 181 10.01 -9.48 12.90
CA ALA A 181 8.61 -9.09 12.73
C ALA A 181 8.37 -7.80 13.52
N ASP A 182 8.06 -6.73 12.81
CA ASP A 182 7.81 -5.40 13.36
C ASP A 182 6.42 -4.96 12.85
N ALA A 183 6.35 -4.06 11.86
CA ALA A 183 5.08 -3.63 11.27
C ALA A 183 4.96 -3.87 9.75
N ILE A 184 3.70 -4.02 9.31
CA ILE A 184 3.31 -4.03 7.88
C ILE A 184 2.42 -2.84 7.58
N ARG A 185 2.70 -2.18 6.45
CA ARG A 185 1.91 -1.07 5.90
C ARG A 185 1.28 -1.51 4.58
N ILE A 186 -0.01 -1.25 4.42
CA ILE A 186 -0.68 -1.39 3.14
C ILE A 186 -1.25 -0.06 2.70
N GLU A 187 -1.23 0.16 1.39
CA GLU A 187 -1.74 1.37 0.77
C GLU A 187 -2.54 1.01 -0.47
N ARG A 188 -3.82 1.39 -0.51
CA ARG A 188 -4.64 1.20 -1.71
C ARG A 188 -4.27 2.23 -2.77
N ILE A 189 -3.77 1.77 -3.92
CA ILE A 189 -3.25 2.62 -4.99
C ILE A 189 -4.13 2.65 -6.25
N GLY A 190 -5.21 1.87 -6.29
CA GLY A 190 -6.13 1.85 -7.43
C GLY A 190 -7.13 0.72 -7.41
N ASP A 191 -7.88 0.62 -8.51
CA ASP A 191 -8.84 -0.46 -8.81
C ASP A 191 -8.20 -1.48 -9.74
#